data_AF-A0A519VZC5-F1
#
_entry.id   AF-A0A519VZC5-F1
#
_cell.length_a   1.000
_cell.length_b   1.000
_cell.length_c   1.000
_cell.angle_alpha   90.00
_cell.angle_beta   90.00
_cell.angle_gamma   90.00
#
_symmetry.space_group_name_H-M   'P 1'
#
loop_
_entity.id
_entity.type
_entity.pdbx_description
1 polymer ?
#
loop_
_entity_poly.entity_id
_entity_poly.type
_entity_poly.pdbx_seq_one_letter_code
_entity_poly.pdbx_strand_id
1 'polypeptide(L)'
;MKKSIVILFAATIGLAACNNYKKAEGGLEYKIFTDAGKEKIKEGDIVKLNFLQKNERDSVMFSTYDIESPQVFPVAKKMYGGDMNDVLTLFGEGDSATFK
;
A
#
# COMPACT_ATOMS: atom_id res chain seq x y z
N MET A 1 -12.39 -7.67 42.70
CA MET A 1 -13.29 -7.53 41.53
C MET A 1 -13.01 -6.30 40.65
N LYS A 2 -12.35 -5.23 41.16
CA LYS A 2 -12.12 -4.00 40.36
C LYS A 2 -10.83 -3.99 39.52
N LYS A 3 -9.82 -4.79 39.87
CA LYS A 3 -8.52 -4.84 39.15
C LYS A 3 -8.53 -5.75 37.91
N SER A 4 -9.37 -6.79 37.91
CA SER A 4 -9.43 -7.77 36.81
C SER A 4 -10.18 -7.25 35.57
N ILE A 5 -11.09 -6.28 35.72
CA ILE A 5 -11.83 -5.66 34.60
C ILE A 5 -10.94 -4.73 33.77
N VAL A 6 -9.98 -4.03 34.41
CA VAL A 6 -9.09 -3.08 33.73
C VAL A 6 -8.13 -3.80 32.78
N ILE A 7 -7.68 -5.01 33.12
CA ILE A 7 -6.78 -5.82 32.28
C ILE A 7 -7.52 -6.37 31.05
N LEU A 8 -8.82 -6.69 31.18
CA LEU A 8 -9.63 -7.22 30.07
C LEU A 8 -9.98 -6.13 29.03
N PHE A 9 -10.11 -4.87 29.45
CA PHE A 9 -10.37 -3.74 28.55
C PHE A 9 -9.12 -3.28 27.78
N ALA A 10 -7.92 -3.47 28.34
CA ALA A 10 -6.67 -3.14 27.65
C ALA A 10 -6.34 -4.14 26.51
N ALA A 11 -6.79 -5.39 26.63
CA ALA A 11 -6.55 -6.43 25.62
C ALA A 11 -7.37 -6.25 24.33
N THR A 12 -8.56 -5.63 24.39
CA THR A 12 -9.42 -5.45 23.21
C THR A 12 -8.98 -4.29 22.31
N ILE A 13 -8.33 -3.26 22.86
CA ILE A 13 -7.81 -2.12 22.10
C ILE A 13 -6.60 -2.54 21.24
N GLY A 14 -5.81 -3.52 21.68
CA GLY A 14 -4.65 -4.03 20.94
C GLY A 14 -4.99 -4.79 19.65
N LEU A 15 -6.18 -5.39 19.56
CA LEU A 15 -6.61 -6.19 18.40
C LEU A 15 -7.14 -5.35 17.23
N ALA A 16 -7.58 -4.13 17.48
CA ALA A 16 -8.12 -3.24 16.44
C ALA A 16 -7.02 -2.55 15.59
N ALA A 17 -5.77 -2.53 16.06
CA ALA A 17 -4.67 -1.82 15.39
C ALA A 17 -4.07 -2.57 14.19
N CYS A 18 -4.54 -3.79 13.89
CA CYS A 18 -3.93 -4.63 12.85
C CYS A 18 -4.36 -4.28 11.42
N ASN A 19 -5.47 -3.54 11.22
CA ASN A 19 -6.06 -3.33 9.89
C ASN A 19 -6.05 -1.86 9.43
N ASN A 20 -4.86 -1.27 9.35
CA ASN A 20 -4.64 0.15 9.01
C ASN A 20 -4.68 0.44 7.50
N TYR A 21 -5.65 -0.13 6.75
CA TYR A 21 -5.87 0.26 5.37
C TYR A 21 -6.61 1.60 5.31
N LYS A 22 -6.11 2.52 4.50
CA LYS A 22 -6.74 3.80 4.15
C LYS A 22 -7.51 3.63 2.86
N LYS A 23 -8.58 4.42 2.70
CA LYS A 23 -9.36 4.47 1.46
C LYS A 23 -8.94 5.66 0.60
N ALA A 24 -8.81 5.43 -0.71
CA ALA A 24 -8.62 6.47 -1.71
C ALA A 24 -9.85 6.58 -2.64
N GLU A 25 -9.73 7.37 -3.71
CA GLU A 25 -10.78 7.45 -4.73
C GLU A 25 -11.10 6.08 -5.34
N GLY A 26 -12.33 5.90 -5.84
CA GLY A 26 -12.78 4.66 -6.46
C GLY A 26 -12.95 3.47 -5.50
N GLY A 27 -12.76 3.66 -4.19
CA GLY A 27 -12.87 2.59 -3.21
C GLY A 27 -11.58 1.78 -3.02
N LEU A 28 -10.48 2.20 -3.64
CA LEU A 28 -9.15 1.61 -3.45
C LEU A 28 -8.76 1.62 -1.97
N GLU A 29 -8.25 0.49 -1.48
CA GLU A 29 -7.69 0.39 -0.14
C GLU A 29 -6.17 0.27 -0.20
N TYR A 30 -5.44 1.06 0.58
CA TYR A 30 -3.98 1.02 0.60
C TYR A 30 -3.41 1.11 2.01
N LYS A 31 -2.22 0.54 2.18
CA LYS A 31 -1.44 0.59 3.43
C LYS A 31 -0.01 0.93 3.09
N ILE A 32 0.47 2.04 3.64
CA ILE A 32 1.87 2.45 3.56
C ILE A 32 2.64 1.78 4.69
N PHE A 33 3.77 1.15 4.38
CA PHE A 33 4.70 0.57 5.36
C PHE A 33 5.89 1.48 5.62
N THR A 34 6.38 2.16 4.58
CA THR A 34 7.47 3.12 4.67
C THR A 34 7.04 4.37 3.91
N ASP A 35 7.14 5.52 4.57
CA ASP A 35 6.97 6.85 3.97
C ASP A 35 8.31 7.58 4.12
N ALA A 36 8.99 7.79 2.99
CA ALA A 36 10.30 8.44 2.95
C ALA A 36 10.18 9.98 2.98
N GLY A 37 8.97 10.54 2.96
CA GLY A 37 8.71 11.99 2.99
C GLY A 37 9.23 12.72 1.74
N LYS A 38 9.45 11.99 0.65
CA LYS A 38 9.92 12.54 -0.63
C LYS A 38 8.77 13.11 -1.45
N GLU A 39 9.13 13.84 -2.51
CA GLU A 39 8.16 14.36 -3.46
C GLU A 39 7.34 13.22 -4.07
N LYS A 40 6.04 13.45 -4.18
CA LYS A 40 5.10 12.46 -4.71
C LYS A 40 5.20 12.40 -6.23
N ILE A 41 5.06 11.18 -6.75
CA ILE A 41 5.11 10.88 -8.18
C ILE A 41 4.00 11.64 -8.92
N LYS A 42 4.32 12.14 -10.11
CA LYS A 42 3.41 12.92 -10.97
C LYS A 42 3.16 12.21 -12.29
N GLU A 43 2.06 12.59 -12.94
CA GLU A 43 1.79 12.20 -14.33
C GLU A 43 2.97 12.61 -15.22
N GLY A 44 3.44 11.68 -16.05
CA GLY A 44 4.58 11.85 -16.95
C GLY A 44 5.94 11.45 -16.35
N ASP A 45 6.04 11.26 -15.03
CA ASP A 45 7.28 10.77 -14.41
C ASP A 45 7.57 9.33 -14.86
N ILE A 46 8.85 8.99 -14.98
CA ILE A 46 9.30 7.62 -15.21
C ILE A 46 9.66 7.02 -13.85
N VAL A 47 8.97 5.93 -13.48
CA VAL A 47 9.21 5.22 -12.23
C VAL A 47 9.93 3.91 -12.48
N LYS A 48 10.75 3.51 -11.51
CA LYS A 48 11.38 2.19 -11.44
C LYS A 48 10.93 1.51 -10.16
N LEU A 49 10.23 0.39 -10.27
CA LEU A 49 9.56 -0.25 -9.13
C LEU A 49 9.88 -1.74 -9.07
N ASN A 50 10.02 -2.21 -7.83
CA ASN A 50 9.88 -3.63 -7.52
C ASN A 50 8.54 -3.88 -6.86
N PHE A 51 7.87 -4.98 -7.20
CA PHE A 51 6.58 -5.32 -6.63
C PHE A 51 6.29 -6.83 -6.67
N LEU A 52 5.29 -7.21 -5.89
CA LEU A 52 4.67 -8.53 -5.88
C LEU A 52 3.21 -8.35 -6.26
N GLN A 53 2.75 -9.06 -7.28
CA GLN A 53 1.33 -9.15 -7.59
C GLN A 53 0.79 -10.44 -6.97
N LYS A 54 -0.23 -10.31 -6.14
CA LYS A 54 -0.89 -11.43 -5.47
C LYS A 54 -2.36 -11.50 -5.86
N ASN A 55 -2.93 -12.70 -5.79
CA ASN A 55 -4.38 -12.87 -5.85
C ASN A 55 -5.02 -12.70 -4.45
N GLU A 56 -6.36 -12.73 -4.38
CA GLU A 56 -7.11 -12.58 -3.13
C GLU A 56 -6.85 -13.69 -2.09
N ARG A 57 -6.26 -14.81 -2.50
CA ARG A 57 -5.84 -15.92 -1.63
C ARG A 57 -4.36 -15.82 -1.24
N ASP A 58 -3.78 -14.63 -1.34
CA ASP A 58 -2.39 -14.29 -1.03
C ASP A 58 -1.32 -15.07 -1.82
N SER A 59 -1.70 -15.77 -2.89
CA SER A 59 -0.72 -16.46 -3.74
C SER A 59 -0.03 -15.44 -4.64
N VAL A 60 1.31 -15.51 -4.70
CA VAL A 60 2.12 -14.67 -5.60
C VAL A 60 1.93 -15.16 -7.03
N MET A 61 1.41 -14.27 -7.89
CA MET A 61 1.23 -14.52 -9.32
C MET A 61 2.42 -14.00 -10.12
N PHE A 62 3.05 -12.93 -9.65
CA PHE A 62 4.22 -12.33 -10.27
C PHE A 62 5.08 -11.62 -9.21
N SER A 63 6.40 -11.65 -9.40
CA SER A 63 7.40 -11.06 -8.51
C SER A 63 8.54 -10.50 -9.36
N THR A 64 8.79 -9.19 -9.26
CA THR A 64 9.99 -8.61 -9.90
C THR A 64 11.28 -9.04 -9.20
N TYR A 65 11.19 -9.46 -7.93
CA TYR A 65 12.31 -9.94 -7.14
C TYR A 65 12.77 -11.33 -7.61
N ASP A 66 11.85 -12.19 -8.04
CA ASP A 66 12.17 -13.56 -8.49
C ASP A 66 12.92 -13.57 -9.82
N ILE A 67 12.65 -12.57 -10.66
CA ILE A 67 13.32 -12.37 -11.96
C ILE A 67 14.45 -11.34 -11.89
N GLU A 68 14.76 -10.83 -10.69
CA GLU A 68 15.80 -9.82 -10.43
C GLU A 68 15.73 -8.59 -11.34
N SER A 69 14.53 -8.20 -11.78
CA SER A 69 14.32 -7.18 -12.80
C SER A 69 13.17 -6.23 -12.42
N PRO A 70 13.49 -5.04 -11.90
CA PRO A 70 12.49 -4.03 -11.60
C PRO A 70 11.85 -3.52 -12.89
N GLN A 71 10.56 -3.21 -12.83
CA GLN A 71 9.84 -2.66 -13.97
C GLN A 71 10.05 -1.15 -14.05
N VAL A 72 10.22 -0.65 -15.28
CA VAL A 72 10.38 0.77 -15.57
C VAL A 72 9.32 1.19 -16.56
N PHE A 73 8.51 2.18 -16.20
CA PHE A 73 7.42 2.65 -17.04
C PHE A 73 7.05 4.10 -16.71
N PRO A 74 6.47 4.84 -17.67
CA PRO A 74 5.93 6.16 -17.40
C PRO A 74 4.63 6.06 -16.62
N VAL A 75 4.40 6.99 -15.70
CA VAL A 75 3.09 7.16 -15.05
C VAL A 75 2.18 7.88 -16.03
N ALA A 76 1.18 7.16 -16.52
CA ALA A 76 0.22 7.70 -17.46
C ALA A 76 -0.84 8.54 -16.74
N LYS A 77 -1.65 9.25 -17.53
CA LYS A 77 -2.84 9.91 -17.02
C LYS A 77 -3.80 8.91 -16.39
N LYS A 78 -4.40 9.26 -15.25
CA LYS A 78 -5.47 8.45 -14.65
C LYS A 78 -6.71 8.39 -15.55
N MET A 79 -7.25 7.19 -15.69
CA MET A 79 -8.50 6.87 -16.36
C MET A 79 -9.69 6.97 -15.41
N TYR A 80 -9.53 6.56 -14.15
CA TYR A 80 -10.55 6.66 -13.11
C TYR A 80 -9.89 6.71 -11.72
N GLY A 81 -10.64 7.18 -10.71
CA GLY A 81 -10.14 7.21 -9.33
C GLY A 81 -9.84 5.80 -8.84
N GLY A 82 -8.66 5.59 -8.26
CA GLY A 82 -8.20 4.30 -7.76
C GLY A 82 -7.55 3.39 -8.81
N ASP A 83 -7.38 3.83 -10.06
CA ASP A 83 -6.56 3.06 -11.01
C ASP A 83 -5.08 3.07 -10.64
N MET A 84 -4.29 2.18 -11.25
CA MET A 84 -2.87 2.03 -10.94
C MET A 84 -2.06 3.34 -11.06
N ASN A 85 -2.37 4.21 -12.03
CA ASN A 85 -1.67 5.48 -12.18
C ASN A 85 -2.07 6.48 -11.09
N ASP A 86 -3.35 6.53 -10.72
CA ASP A 86 -3.86 7.34 -9.60
C ASP A 86 -3.19 6.89 -8.29
N VAL A 87 -3.09 5.57 -8.06
CA VAL A 87 -2.46 4.99 -6.86
C VAL A 87 -0.99 5.40 -6.75
N LEU A 88 -0.24 5.35 -7.85
CA LEU A 88 1.20 5.68 -7.84
C LEU A 88 1.47 7.11 -7.36
N THR A 89 0.55 8.05 -7.63
CA THR A 89 0.69 9.44 -7.19
C THR A 89 0.57 9.63 -5.66
N LEU A 90 0.15 8.60 -4.93
CA LEU A 90 0.14 8.59 -3.45
C LEU A 90 1.53 8.37 -2.84
N PHE A 91 2.51 7.96 -3.65
CA PHE A 91 3.83 7.54 -3.20
C PHE A 91 4.94 8.44 -3.73
N GLY A 92 6.04 8.51 -2.99
CA GLY A 92 7.30 9.13 -3.40
C GLY A 92 8.41 8.08 -3.49
N GLU A 93 9.58 8.51 -3.94
CA GLU A 93 10.75 7.64 -4.00
C GLU A 93 11.12 7.09 -2.60
N GLY A 94 11.33 5.77 -2.52
CA GLY A 94 11.67 5.09 -1.27
C GLY A 94 10.46 4.63 -0.44
N ASP A 95 9.24 4.99 -0.84
CA ASP A 95 8.03 4.49 -0.19
C ASP A 95 7.84 2.99 -0.48
N SER A 96 7.14 2.30 0.44
CA SER A 96 6.70 0.93 0.22
C SER A 96 5.27 0.77 0.72
N ALA A 97 4.41 0.11 -0.07
CA ALA A 97 2.99 0.01 0.22
C ALA A 97 2.38 -1.30 -0.33
N THR A 98 1.16 -1.59 0.11
CA THR A 98 0.25 -2.55 -0.52
C THR A 98 -1.05 -1.84 -0.81
N PHE A 99 -1.65 -2.12 -1.96
CA PHE A 99 -2.97 -1.65 -2.35
C PHE A 99 -3.84 -2.82 -2.83
N LYS A 100 -5.15 -2.69 -2.65
CA LYS A 100 -6.18 -3.70 -2.94
C LYS A 100 -7.38 -3.04 -3.58
#